data_AF-B8IX82-F1
#
_entry.id   AF-B8IX82-F1
#
_cell.length_a   1.000
_cell.length_b   1.000
_cell.length_c   1.000
_cell.angle_alpha   90.00
_cell.angle_beta   90.00
_cell.angle_gamma   90.00
#
_symmetry.space_group_name_H-M   'P 1'
#
loop_
_entity.id
_entity.type
_entity.pdbx_description
1 polymer ?
#
loop_
_entity_poly.entity_id
_entity_poly.type
_entity_poly.pdbx_seq_one_letter_code
_entity_poly.pdbx_strand_id
1 'polypeptide(L)' 'MYVEGGWKPSWEPPPRRPQLTERQERVFLWLIALNALLLLLAPIGGATIIHAVLAVLRHG' A
#
# COMPACT_ATOMS: atom_id res chain seq x y z
N MET A 1 40.98 -25.46 24.78
CA MET A 1 39.57 -25.28 24.36
C MET A 1 39.44 -23.85 23.88
N TYR A 2 39.75 -23.59 22.61
CA TYR A 2 39.53 -22.28 22.03
C TYR A 2 38.04 -22.14 21.77
N VAL A 3 37.43 -21.12 22.37
CA VAL A 3 36.03 -20.79 22.12
C VAL A 3 36.00 -20.14 20.74
N GLU A 4 35.65 -20.90 19.69
CA GLU A 4 35.36 -20.38 18.35
C GLU A 4 34.02 -19.61 18.34
N GLY A 5 33.89 -18.66 19.25
CA GLY A 5 32.76 -17.75 19.36
C GLY A 5 33.30 -16.35 19.37
N GLY A 6 33.79 -15.89 18.22
CA GLY A 6 34.25 -14.52 18.03
C GLY A 6 33.16 -13.56 18.52
N TRP A 7 33.49 -12.73 19.51
CA TRP A 7 32.62 -11.68 19.99
C TRP A 7 32.27 -10.78 18.80
N LYS A 8 31.02 -10.85 18.33
CA LYS A 8 30.50 -9.93 17.32
C LYS A 8 30.09 -8.65 18.05
N PRO A 9 30.67 -7.50 17.74
CA PRO A 9 30.26 -6.26 18.37
C PRO A 9 28.79 -5.96 18.07
N SER A 10 28.00 -5.73 19.10
CA SER A 10 26.56 -5.43 19.00
C SER A 10 26.25 -4.04 18.40
N TRP A 11 27.24 -3.30 17.85
CA TRP A 11 27.03 -1.93 17.37
C TRP A 11 26.56 -1.85 15.91
N GLU A 12 26.06 -2.92 15.28
CA GLU A 12 25.46 -2.82 13.95
C GLU A 12 24.48 -1.62 13.91
N PRO A 13 24.75 -0.55 13.13
CA PRO A 13 23.89 0.61 13.11
C PRO A 13 22.48 0.14 12.74
N PRO A 14 21.42 0.60 13.44
CA PRO A 14 20.07 0.23 13.06
C PRO A 14 19.91 0.51 11.56
N PRO A 15 19.36 -0.45 10.79
CA PRO A 15 19.26 -0.31 9.34
C PRO A 15 18.60 1.03 9.05
N ARG A 16 19.29 1.88 8.29
CA ARG A 16 18.77 3.20 7.91
C ARG A 16 17.42 2.95 7.27
N ARG A 17 16.34 3.38 7.93
CA ARG A 17 15.00 3.29 7.36
C ARG A 17 15.08 3.93 5.98
N PRO A 18 14.54 3.28 4.93
CA PRO A 18 14.55 3.87 3.60
C PRO A 18 13.92 5.25 3.71
N GLN A 19 14.73 6.29 3.54
CA GLN A 19 14.24 7.66 3.53
C GLN A 19 13.53 7.82 2.20
N LEU A 20 12.21 7.97 2.25
CA LEU A 20 11.43 8.30 1.06
C LEU A 20 12.01 9.58 0.50
N THR A 21 12.53 9.51 -0.72
CA THR A 21 12.92 10.71 -1.46
C THR A 21 11.68 11.58 -1.66
N GLU A 22 11.81 12.91 -1.76
CA GLU A 22 10.67 13.84 -1.91
C GLU A 22 9.72 13.44 -3.05
N ARG A 23 10.26 12.81 -4.11
CA ARG A 23 9.48 12.27 -5.23
C ARG A 23 8.63 11.08 -4.82
N GLN A 24 9.17 10.16 -4.02
CA GLN A 24 8.44 9.01 -3.53
C GLN A 24 7.34 9.41 -2.55
N GLU A 25 7.59 10.41 -1.69
CA GLU A 25 6.59 10.96 -0.79
C GLU A 25 5.44 11.62 -1.57
N ARG A 26 5.75 12.40 -2.62
CA ARG A 26 4.74 12.98 -3.51
C ARG A 26 3.91 11.91 -4.23
N VAL A 27 4.55 10.86 -4.74
CA VAL A 27 3.83 9.73 -5.38
C VAL A 27 2.95 9.01 -4.36
N PHE A 28 3.45 8.78 -3.15
CA PHE A 28 2.71 8.13 -2.07
C PHE A 28 1.46 8.93 -1.68
N LEU A 29 1.59 10.25 -1.51
CA LEU A 29 0.46 11.15 -1.26
C LEU A 29 -0.54 11.15 -2.42
N TRP A 30 -0.06 11.11 -3.67
CA TRP A 30 -0.93 10.99 -4.85
C TRP A 30 -1.70 9.67 -4.87
N LEU A 31 -1.06 8.55 -4.53
CA LEU A 31 -1.71 7.25 -4.45
C LEU A 31 -2.82 7.24 -3.38
N ILE A 32 -2.55 7.82 -2.20
CA ILE A 32 -3.56 7.96 -1.15
C ILE A 32 -4.73 8.82 -1.63
N ALA A 33 -4.46 9.98 -2.22
CA ALA A 33 -5.49 10.89 -2.72
C ALA A 33 -6.34 10.24 -3.82
N LEU A 34 -5.70 9.53 -4.76
CA LEU A 34 -6.38 8.80 -5.82
C LEU A 34 -7.25 7.69 -5.24
N ASN A 35 -6.76 6.93 -4.27
CA ASN A 35 -7.53 5.85 -3.66
C ASN A 35 -8.72 6.39 -2.86
N ALA A 36 -8.55 7.51 -2.14
CA ALA A 36 -9.65 8.20 -1.46
C ALA A 36 -10.69 8.73 -2.47
N LEU A 37 -10.25 9.29 -3.60
CA LEU A 37 -11.17 9.70 -4.66
C LEU A 37 -11.91 8.51 -5.27
N LEU A 38 -11.22 7.40 -5.51
CA LEU A 38 -11.83 6.15 -5.97
C LEU A 38 -12.81 5.58 -4.94
N LEU A 39 -12.54 5.73 -3.64
CA LEU A 39 -13.46 5.36 -2.56
C LEU A 39 -14.74 6.20 -2.61
N LEU A 40 -14.67 7.47 -3.02
CA LEU A 40 -15.85 8.33 -3.22
C LEU A 40 -16.55 8.07 -4.56
N LEU A 41 -15.79 7.63 -5.57
CA LEU A 41 -16.37 7.15 -6.82
C LEU A 41 -17.01 5.78 -6.64
N ALA A 42 -16.55 4.93 -5.74
CA ALA A 42 -17.11 3.60 -5.49
C ALA A 42 -18.60 3.62 -5.09
N PRO A 43 -19.14 4.56 -4.29
CA PRO A 43 -20.59 4.65 -4.10
C PRO A 43 -21.32 5.11 -5.37
N ILE A 44 -20.70 5.91 -6.24
CA ILE A 44 -21.31 6.35 -7.51
C ILE A 44 -21.24 5.23 -8.56
N GLY A 45 -20.04 4.76 -8.88
CA GLY A 45 -19.77 3.72 -9.88
C GLY A 45 -20.03 2.30 -9.39
N GLY A 46 -19.86 2.00 -8.10
CA GLY A 46 -20.22 0.71 -7.51
C GLY A 46 -21.72 0.49 -7.49
N ALA A 47 -22.53 1.54 -7.23
CA ALA A 47 -23.98 1.47 -7.44
C ALA A 47 -24.29 1.15 -8.91
N THR A 48 -23.59 1.76 -9.88
CA THR A 48 -23.77 1.47 -11.31
C THR A 48 -23.40 0.03 -11.66
N ILE A 49 -22.28 -0.50 -11.15
CA ILE A 49 -21.85 -1.89 -11.40
C ILE A 49 -22.83 -2.87 -10.77
N ILE A 50 -23.25 -2.65 -9.53
CA ILE A 50 -24.26 -3.48 -8.86
C ILE A 50 -25.58 -3.45 -9.66
N HIS A 51 -26.00 -2.26 -10.11
CA HIS A 51 -27.21 -2.12 -10.91
C HIS A 51 -27.10 -2.85 -12.25
N ALA A 52 -25.94 -2.78 -12.92
CA ALA A 52 -25.68 -3.48 -14.17
C ALA A 52 -25.68 -5.00 -13.97
N VAL A 53 -25.03 -5.51 -12.92
CA VAL A 53 -25.01 -6.94 -12.57
C VAL A 53 -26.42 -7.44 -12.24
N LEU A 54 -27.19 -6.70 -11.43
CA LEU A 54 -28.58 -7.03 -11.14
C LEU A 54 -29.46 -7.01 -12.39
N ALA A 55 -29.26 -6.04 -13.29
CA ALA A 55 -30.00 -5.95 -14.55
C ALA A 55 -29.72 -7.16 -15.44
N VAL A 56 -28.45 -7.58 -15.55
CA VAL A 56 -28.06 -8.79 -16.31
C VAL A 56 -28.66 -10.04 -15.67
N LEU A 57 -28.59 -10.20 -14.35
CA LEU A 57 -29.16 -11.37 -13.64
C LEU A 57 -30.70 -11.44 -13.70
N ARG A 58 -31.38 -10.30 -13.85
CA ARG A 58 -32.85 -10.24 -13.96
C ARG A 58 -33.35 -10.40 -15.39
N HIS A 59 -32.50 -10.20 -16.39
CA HIS A 59 -32.86 -10.32 -17.81
C HIS A 59 -32.22 -11.54 -18.50
N GLY A 60 -31.33 -12.25 -17.81
CA GLY A 60 -30.83 -13.57 -18.19
C GLY A 60 -31.63 -14.72 -17.58
#